data_AF-A0A366DML8-F1
#
_entry.id   AF-A0A366DML8-F1
#
_cell.length_a   1.000
_cell.length_b   1.000
_cell.length_c   1.000
_cell.angle_alpha   90.00
_cell.angle_beta   90.00
_cell.angle_gamma   90.00
#
_symmetry.space_group_name_H-M   'P 1'
#
loop_
_entity.id
_entity.type
_entity.pdbx_description
1 polymer ?
#
loop_
_entity_poly.entity_id
_entity_poly.type
_entity_poly.pdbx_seq_one_letter_code
_entity_poly.pdbx_strand_id
1 'polypeptide(L)'
;MDGCDSADLRSPSMIDTELADVYQRLAEVDWRMSAIDRRLRHRPDDAALINERVGLASALRILLARRDALDAVFQARGGWSRAFLVNNPSGHVHSSMDCATCNRNGRATNFKWLVEYSGRTEEQIIEAAGSRACTVCYPDAPIDRPSVFRSDEELARDLRRADREHRREAAQAKAIHMPDGSPLRDRWGVIRTERAAEIAAVDALVDLMWYGTASGGDGWAFIDAAVDALAAKRDEPVRDVADLITAKAIKKYRRVFGDSRRTDSR
;
A
#
# COMPACT_ATOMS: atom_id res chain seq x y z
N MET A 1 -44.85 -17.47 32.34
CA MET A 1 -43.65 -16.64 32.48
C MET A 1 -42.58 -17.31 31.65
N ASP A 2 -42.53 -17.04 30.34
CA ASP A 2 -41.50 -17.60 29.46
C ASP A 2 -41.23 -16.58 28.36
N GLY A 3 -40.49 -15.54 28.72
CA GLY A 3 -39.84 -14.64 27.78
C GLY A 3 -38.38 -15.06 27.70
N CYS A 4 -38.08 -15.99 26.79
CA CYS A 4 -36.72 -16.39 26.49
C CYS A 4 -36.05 -15.19 25.80
N ASP A 5 -35.29 -14.43 26.59
CA ASP A 5 -34.38 -13.39 26.13
C ASP A 5 -33.54 -13.95 24.97
N SER A 6 -33.68 -13.37 23.78
CA SER A 6 -32.82 -13.70 22.66
C SER A 6 -31.41 -13.22 22.99
N ALA A 7 -30.64 -14.05 23.70
CA ALA A 7 -29.23 -13.81 23.94
C ALA A 7 -28.57 -13.60 22.58
N ASP A 8 -28.10 -12.37 22.36
CA ASP A 8 -27.44 -11.94 21.13
C ASP A 8 -26.34 -12.96 20.77
N LEU A 9 -26.54 -13.76 19.72
CA LEU A 9 -25.65 -14.87 19.35
C LEU A 9 -24.28 -14.41 18.82
N ARG A 10 -24.03 -13.10 18.77
CA ARG A 10 -22.75 -12.56 18.32
C ARG A 10 -21.61 -12.97 19.26
N SER A 11 -20.49 -13.39 18.66
CA SER A 11 -19.28 -13.70 19.40
C SER A 11 -18.64 -12.42 19.96
N PRO A 12 -17.84 -12.53 21.05
CA PRO A 12 -17.07 -11.41 21.60
C PRO A 12 -16.26 -10.64 20.55
N SER A 13 -15.60 -11.35 19.64
CA SER A 13 -14.82 -10.74 18.56
C SER A 13 -15.66 -9.94 17.57
N MET A 14 -16.88 -10.38 17.22
CA MET A 14 -17.76 -9.60 16.36
C MET A 14 -18.24 -8.33 17.05
N ILE A 15 -18.57 -8.42 18.35
CA ILE A 15 -19.00 -7.27 19.14
C ILE A 15 -17.88 -6.25 19.26
N ASP A 16 -16.66 -6.70 19.58
CA ASP A 16 -15.51 -5.81 19.74
C ASP A 16 -15.00 -5.25 18.40
N THR A 17 -15.12 -6.01 17.30
CA THR A 17 -14.87 -5.47 15.95
C THR A 17 -15.80 -4.31 15.65
N GLU A 18 -17.09 -4.45 15.96
CA GLU A 18 -18.06 -3.37 15.76
C GLU A 18 -17.78 -2.19 16.69
N LEU A 19 -17.46 -2.46 17.96
CA LEU A 19 -17.12 -1.43 18.93
C LEU A 19 -15.85 -0.66 18.54
N ALA A 20 -14.85 -1.32 17.97
CA ALA A 20 -13.66 -0.68 17.44
C ALA A 20 -13.98 0.27 16.27
N ASP A 21 -14.85 -0.13 15.34
CA ASP A 21 -15.35 0.75 14.27
C ASP A 21 -16.13 1.96 14.83
N VAL A 22 -16.96 1.75 15.86
CA VAL A 22 -17.64 2.85 16.55
C VAL A 22 -16.64 3.84 17.16
N TYR A 23 -15.59 3.37 17.83
CA TYR A 23 -14.55 4.25 18.38
C TYR A 23 -13.80 5.02 17.29
N GLN A 24 -13.47 4.38 16.16
CA GLN A 24 -12.84 5.06 15.03
C GLN A 24 -13.73 6.19 14.50
N ARG A 25 -15.02 5.91 14.29
CA ARG A 25 -15.98 6.92 13.82
C ARG A 25 -16.20 8.05 14.82
N LEU A 26 -16.21 7.75 16.12
CA LEU A 26 -16.27 8.78 17.16
C LEU A 26 -15.07 9.73 17.07
N ALA A 27 -13.86 9.21 16.87
CA ALA A 27 -12.67 10.03 16.70
C ALA A 27 -12.71 10.87 15.41
N GLU A 28 -13.21 10.32 14.31
CA GLU A 28 -13.39 11.05 13.05
C GLU A 28 -14.41 12.20 13.19
N VAL A 29 -15.54 11.95 13.86
CA VAL A 29 -16.56 12.97 14.15
C VAL A 29 -15.99 14.07 15.03
N ASP A 30 -15.27 13.74 16.09
CA ASP A 30 -14.65 14.72 16.99
C ASP A 30 -13.64 15.62 16.26
N TRP A 31 -12.76 15.01 15.44
CA TRP A 31 -11.81 15.74 14.61
C TRP A 31 -12.52 16.69 13.63
N ARG A 32 -13.56 16.19 12.95
CA ARG A 32 -14.35 16.97 11.98
C ARG A 32 -15.09 18.12 12.66
N MET A 33 -15.71 17.88 13.83
CA MET A 33 -16.36 18.91 14.63
C MET A 33 -15.36 20.00 15.04
N SER A 34 -14.19 19.61 15.55
CA SER A 34 -13.11 20.55 15.90
C SER A 34 -12.65 21.39 14.71
N ALA A 35 -12.59 20.80 13.50
CA ALA A 35 -12.25 21.50 12.28
C ALA A 35 -13.35 22.51 11.85
N ILE A 36 -14.62 22.15 11.98
CA ILE A 36 -15.75 23.04 11.69
C ILE A 36 -15.80 24.19 12.69
N ASP A 37 -15.67 23.91 13.98
CA ASP A 37 -15.66 24.92 15.04
C ASP A 37 -14.56 25.96 14.80
N ARG A 38 -13.40 25.53 14.29
CA ARG A 38 -12.32 26.44 13.87
C ARG A 38 -12.73 27.36 12.73
N ARG A 39 -13.49 26.87 11.76
CA ARG A 39 -13.94 27.67 10.60
C ARG A 39 -15.07 28.62 10.98
N LEU A 40 -16.02 28.16 11.82
CA LEU A 40 -17.12 28.98 12.32
C LEU A 40 -16.64 30.17 13.15
N ARG A 41 -15.49 30.08 13.84
CA ARG A 41 -14.87 31.24 14.51
C ARG A 41 -14.59 32.42 13.57
N HIS A 42 -14.33 32.16 12.29
CA HIS A 42 -14.07 33.19 11.28
C HIS A 42 -15.28 33.51 10.40
N ARG A 43 -16.23 32.58 10.32
CA ARG A 43 -17.44 32.67 9.50
C ARG A 43 -18.64 32.18 10.32
N PRO A 44 -19.08 32.94 11.34
CA PRO A 44 -20.06 32.46 12.31
C PRO A 44 -21.43 32.17 11.69
N ASP A 45 -21.79 32.91 10.63
CA ASP A 45 -23.10 32.81 9.97
C ASP A 45 -23.07 31.89 8.72
N ASP A 46 -22.00 31.11 8.52
CA ASP A 46 -21.90 30.16 7.41
C ASP A 46 -22.88 28.99 7.63
N ALA A 47 -24.08 29.14 7.04
CA ALA A 47 -25.18 28.18 7.17
C ALA A 47 -24.77 26.75 6.76
N ALA A 48 -23.86 26.58 5.80
CA ALA A 48 -23.40 25.26 5.38
C ALA A 48 -22.58 24.59 6.49
N LEU A 49 -21.66 25.32 7.12
CA LEU A 49 -20.88 24.82 8.25
C LEU A 49 -21.74 24.54 9.49
N ILE A 50 -22.73 25.40 9.77
CA ILE A 50 -23.69 25.19 10.87
C ILE A 50 -24.46 23.88 10.64
N ASN A 51 -24.99 23.67 9.43
CA ASN A 51 -25.74 22.46 9.09
C ASN A 51 -24.86 21.20 9.17
N GLU A 52 -23.62 21.25 8.68
CA GLU A 52 -22.67 20.14 8.79
C GLU A 52 -22.39 19.81 10.27
N ARG A 53 -22.20 20.83 11.12
CA ARG A 53 -21.99 20.65 12.57
C ARG A 53 -23.18 19.99 13.25
N VAL A 54 -24.41 20.41 12.93
CA VAL A 54 -25.64 19.79 13.45
C VAL A 54 -25.73 18.32 13.03
N GLY A 55 -25.39 18.01 11.77
CA GLY A 55 -25.30 16.63 11.28
C GLY A 55 -24.32 15.78 12.07
N LEU A 56 -23.10 16.29 12.31
CA LEU A 56 -22.09 15.60 13.12
C LEU A 56 -22.52 15.41 14.57
N ALA A 57 -23.17 16.40 15.19
CA ALA A 57 -23.71 16.27 16.54
C ALA A 57 -24.79 15.18 16.61
N SER A 58 -25.59 15.01 15.55
CA SER A 58 -26.53 13.89 15.45
C SER A 58 -25.83 12.54 15.31
N ALA A 59 -24.81 12.46 14.44
CA ALA A 59 -24.00 11.26 14.28
C ALA A 59 -23.30 10.85 15.59
N LEU A 60 -22.75 11.82 16.32
CA LEU A 60 -22.12 11.61 17.64
C LEU A 60 -23.09 10.93 18.61
N ARG A 61 -24.33 11.44 18.72
CA ARG A 61 -25.35 10.83 19.60
C ARG A 61 -25.65 9.39 19.22
N ILE A 62 -25.78 9.09 17.93
CA ILE A 62 -26.06 7.73 17.44
C ILE A 62 -24.88 6.80 17.77
N LEU A 63 -23.64 7.24 17.53
CA LEU A 63 -22.45 6.45 17.81
C LEU A 63 -22.26 6.20 19.31
N LEU A 64 -22.50 7.20 20.16
CA LEU A 64 -22.43 7.05 21.61
C LEU A 64 -23.49 6.05 22.11
N ALA A 65 -24.73 6.16 21.64
CA ALA A 65 -25.77 5.18 21.98
C ALA A 65 -25.41 3.76 21.52
N ARG A 66 -24.78 3.63 20.35
CA ARG A 66 -24.31 2.33 19.86
C ARG A 66 -23.18 1.75 20.70
N ARG A 67 -22.19 2.57 21.05
CA ARG A 67 -21.10 2.21 21.98
C ARG A 67 -21.68 1.68 23.28
N ASP A 68 -22.56 2.46 23.91
CA ASP A 68 -23.15 2.12 25.21
C ASP A 68 -23.95 0.82 25.15
N ALA A 69 -24.66 0.55 24.05
CA ALA A 69 -25.36 -0.71 23.84
C ALA A 69 -24.40 -1.91 23.72
N LEU A 70 -23.27 -1.76 23.02
CA LEU A 70 -22.27 -2.83 22.89
C LEU A 70 -21.53 -3.07 24.21
N ASP A 71 -21.18 -2.00 24.94
CA ASP A 71 -20.57 -2.09 26.27
C ASP A 71 -21.54 -2.71 27.29
N ALA A 72 -22.84 -2.44 27.19
CA ALA A 72 -23.84 -3.11 28.03
C ALA A 72 -23.85 -4.62 27.80
N VAL A 73 -23.71 -5.08 26.55
CA VAL A 73 -23.59 -6.52 26.25
C VAL A 73 -22.29 -7.10 26.82
N PHE A 74 -21.19 -6.37 26.74
CA PHE A 74 -19.92 -6.75 27.38
C PHE A 74 -20.09 -6.98 28.89
N GLN A 75 -20.68 -6.01 29.58
CA GLN A 75 -20.90 -6.09 31.03
C GLN A 75 -21.91 -7.19 31.39
N ALA A 76 -23.01 -7.32 30.64
CA ALA A 76 -24.04 -8.33 30.89
C ALA A 76 -23.52 -9.77 30.76
N ARG A 77 -22.48 -9.99 29.95
CA ARG A 77 -21.81 -11.29 29.80
C ARG A 77 -20.64 -11.49 30.78
N GLY A 78 -20.52 -10.63 31.80
CA GLY A 78 -19.48 -10.73 32.82
C GLY A 78 -18.11 -10.18 32.40
N GLY A 79 -18.02 -9.52 31.23
CA GLY A 79 -16.77 -9.02 30.67
C GLY A 79 -15.88 -10.13 30.12
N TRP A 80 -15.71 -10.17 28.80
CA TRP A 80 -14.75 -11.09 28.18
C TRP A 80 -13.34 -10.51 28.16
N SER A 81 -12.34 -11.37 27.99
CA SER A 81 -10.95 -10.96 27.81
C SER A 81 -10.77 -10.08 26.56
N ARG A 82 -9.91 -9.07 26.66
CA ARG A 82 -9.48 -8.22 25.54
C ARG A 82 -7.96 -8.15 25.54
N ALA A 83 -7.37 -7.92 24.37
CA ALA A 83 -5.93 -7.80 24.21
C ALA A 83 -5.59 -6.54 23.41
N PHE A 84 -4.61 -5.78 23.89
CA PHE A 84 -4.20 -4.50 23.33
C PHE A 84 -2.69 -4.52 23.07
N LEU A 85 -2.29 -4.44 21.81
CA LEU A 85 -0.90 -4.28 21.43
C LEU A 85 -0.52 -2.80 21.52
N VAL A 86 0.54 -2.45 22.25
CA VAL A 86 1.16 -1.13 22.10
C VAL A 86 1.69 -1.02 20.67
N ASN A 87 1.17 -0.05 19.90
CA ASN A 87 1.36 0.03 18.46
C ASN A 87 2.70 0.67 18.08
N ASN A 88 3.79 -0.01 18.44
CA ASN A 88 5.15 0.30 18.05
C ASN A 88 5.98 -1.01 17.92
N PRO A 89 7.17 -0.99 17.31
CA PRO A 89 7.93 -2.22 17.03
C PRO A 89 8.28 -3.07 18.25
N SER A 90 8.48 -2.47 19.42
CA SER A 90 8.83 -3.16 20.68
C SER A 90 7.65 -3.25 21.66
N GLY A 91 6.43 -3.00 21.18
CA GLY A 91 5.28 -2.83 22.04
C GLY A 91 4.81 -4.15 22.62
N HIS A 92 4.42 -4.13 23.89
CA HIS A 92 3.87 -5.31 24.56
C HIS A 92 2.35 -5.43 24.35
N VAL A 93 1.83 -6.63 24.54
CA VAL A 93 0.41 -6.95 24.58
C VAL A 93 -0.07 -6.85 26.03
N HIS A 94 -1.16 -6.13 26.24
CA HIS A 94 -1.78 -5.90 27.54
C HIS A 94 -3.22 -6.44 27.57
N SER A 95 -3.67 -6.89 28.74
CA SER A 95 -5.07 -7.29 28.98
C SER A 95 -6.01 -6.09 29.18
N SER A 96 -5.45 -4.92 29.48
CA SER A 96 -6.16 -3.65 29.66
C SER A 96 -5.28 -2.47 29.25
N MET A 97 -5.92 -1.38 28.81
CA MET A 97 -5.25 -0.10 28.54
C MET A 97 -4.85 0.66 29.82
N ASP A 98 -5.33 0.23 30.99
CA ASP A 98 -5.08 0.83 32.30
C ASP A 98 -3.89 0.22 33.05
N CYS A 99 -3.09 -0.61 32.38
CA CYS A 99 -1.90 -1.21 32.98
C CYS A 99 -0.95 -0.12 33.51
N ALA A 100 -0.39 -0.30 34.71
CA ALA A 100 0.52 0.66 35.36
C ALA A 100 1.78 0.97 34.53
N THR A 101 2.13 0.12 33.57
CA THR A 101 3.25 0.35 32.65
C THR A 101 2.91 1.24 31.45
N CYS A 102 1.63 1.56 31.25
CA CYS A 102 1.10 2.34 30.13
C CYS A 102 0.78 3.78 30.56
N ASN A 103 0.56 4.67 29.58
CA ASN A 103 0.16 6.06 29.79
C ASN A 103 1.07 6.88 30.73
N ARG A 104 2.36 6.52 30.80
CA ARG A 104 3.33 7.12 31.73
C ARG A 104 3.80 8.50 31.27
N ASN A 105 4.21 9.34 32.23
CA ASN A 105 4.79 10.66 32.00
C ASN A 105 3.90 11.62 31.20
N GLY A 106 2.58 11.54 31.43
CA GLY A 106 1.60 12.41 30.76
C GLY A 106 1.45 12.15 29.25
N ARG A 107 1.94 11.00 28.76
CA ARG A 107 1.83 10.60 27.35
C ARG A 107 0.90 9.41 27.22
N ALA A 108 -0.19 9.57 26.48
CA ALA A 108 -1.08 8.46 26.14
C ALA A 108 -0.32 7.41 25.31
N THR A 109 -0.48 6.15 25.66
CA THR A 109 0.04 5.01 24.90
C THR A 109 -0.86 4.77 23.69
N ASN A 110 -0.26 4.64 22.51
CA ASN A 110 -0.99 4.28 21.29
C ASN A 110 -1.22 2.77 21.28
N PHE A 111 -2.47 2.34 21.37
CA PHE A 111 -2.85 0.93 21.37
C PHE A 111 -3.51 0.53 20.06
N LYS A 112 -3.25 -0.70 19.64
CA LYS A 112 -4.00 -1.45 18.65
C LYS A 112 -4.80 -2.53 19.36
N TRP A 113 -6.11 -2.44 19.30
CA TRP A 113 -6.99 -3.46 19.85
C TRP A 113 -6.99 -4.69 18.94
N LEU A 114 -6.66 -5.85 19.53
CA LEU A 114 -6.64 -7.16 18.89
C LEU A 114 -8.03 -7.82 19.01
N VAL A 115 -9.02 -7.28 18.32
CA VAL A 115 -10.44 -7.69 18.42
C VAL A 115 -10.68 -9.16 18.05
N GLU A 116 -9.79 -9.77 17.27
CA GLU A 116 -9.82 -11.20 16.92
C GLU A 116 -9.56 -12.11 18.13
N TYR A 117 -8.97 -11.55 19.20
CA TYR A 117 -8.66 -12.23 20.44
C TYR A 117 -9.65 -11.95 21.55
N SER A 118 -10.70 -11.18 21.29
CA SER A 118 -11.76 -10.94 22.28
C SER A 118 -12.46 -12.24 22.67
N GLY A 119 -12.53 -12.51 23.98
CA GLY A 119 -13.08 -13.74 24.53
C GLY A 119 -12.19 -14.98 24.43
N ARG A 120 -10.92 -14.82 24.03
CA ARG A 120 -9.92 -15.89 24.11
C ARG A 120 -9.43 -16.09 25.54
N THR A 121 -9.03 -17.30 25.87
CA THR A 121 -8.39 -17.57 27.17
C THR A 121 -7.06 -16.83 27.31
N GLU A 122 -6.61 -16.60 28.54
CA GLU A 122 -5.32 -15.95 28.81
C GLU A 122 -4.18 -16.72 28.14
N GLU A 123 -4.20 -18.05 28.24
CA GLU A 123 -3.21 -18.95 27.65
C GLU A 123 -3.15 -18.78 26.14
N GLN A 124 -4.29 -18.66 25.45
CA GLN A 124 -4.33 -18.40 24.01
C GLN A 124 -3.75 -17.03 23.64
N ILE A 125 -3.94 -16.02 24.47
CA ILE A 125 -3.38 -14.68 24.25
C ILE A 125 -1.87 -14.72 24.48
N ILE A 126 -1.39 -15.35 25.55
CA ILE A 126 0.04 -15.52 25.86
C ILE A 126 0.74 -16.31 24.74
N GLU A 127 0.13 -17.39 24.28
CA GLU A 127 0.62 -18.26 23.20
C GLU A 127 0.89 -17.46 21.90
N ALA A 128 -0.03 -16.56 21.57
CA ALA A 128 0.08 -15.67 20.41
C ALA A 128 1.03 -14.48 20.67
N ALA A 129 0.99 -13.91 21.87
CA ALA A 129 1.78 -12.75 22.25
C ALA A 129 3.27 -13.08 22.40
N GLY A 130 3.61 -14.30 22.83
CA GLY A 130 4.99 -14.71 23.08
C GLY A 130 5.70 -13.74 24.04
N SER A 131 6.94 -13.40 23.72
CA SER A 131 7.79 -12.47 24.46
C SER A 131 7.30 -11.03 24.46
N ARG A 132 6.28 -10.71 23.65
CA ARG A 132 5.61 -9.41 23.71
C ARG A 132 4.51 -9.37 24.76
N ALA A 133 4.14 -10.47 25.42
CA ALA A 133 3.16 -10.41 26.51
C ALA A 133 3.70 -9.54 27.66
N CYS A 134 2.92 -8.55 28.12
CA CYS A 134 3.31 -7.74 29.27
C CYS A 134 3.25 -8.59 30.55
N THR A 135 4.39 -8.77 31.23
CA THR A 135 4.49 -9.56 32.46
C THR A 135 3.66 -9.04 33.64
N VAL A 136 3.20 -7.78 33.60
CA VAL A 136 2.27 -7.21 34.59
C VAL A 136 0.83 -7.67 34.32
N CYS A 137 0.45 -7.80 33.05
CA CYS A 137 -0.88 -8.26 32.63
C CYS A 137 -0.98 -9.79 32.57
N TYR A 138 0.14 -10.44 32.25
CA TYR A 138 0.26 -11.86 31.96
C TYR A 138 1.49 -12.40 32.70
N PRO A 139 1.36 -12.82 33.97
CA PRO A 139 2.48 -13.29 34.78
C PRO A 139 3.25 -14.46 34.15
N ASP A 140 2.54 -15.32 33.40
CA ASP A 140 3.09 -16.51 32.72
C ASP A 140 3.66 -16.19 31.31
N ALA A 141 3.94 -14.92 31.02
CA ALA A 141 4.53 -14.49 29.75
C ALA A 141 5.90 -15.17 29.49
N PRO A 142 6.09 -15.84 28.33
CA PRO A 142 7.34 -16.52 28.01
C PRO A 142 8.42 -15.53 27.59
N ILE A 143 9.68 -15.79 27.96
CA ILE A 143 10.81 -14.90 27.62
C ILE A 143 11.30 -15.12 26.19
N ASP A 144 11.38 -16.38 25.73
CA ASP A 144 12.00 -16.76 24.46
C ASP A 144 10.99 -17.41 23.51
N ARG A 145 9.94 -16.64 23.18
CA ARG A 145 8.93 -17.07 22.22
C ARG A 145 8.57 -15.92 21.28
N PRO A 146 8.62 -16.10 19.96
CA PRO A 146 8.24 -15.03 19.05
C PRO A 146 6.74 -14.72 19.14
N SER A 147 6.41 -13.44 18.98
CA SER A 147 5.02 -12.99 18.87
C SER A 147 4.51 -13.13 17.45
N VAL A 148 3.24 -13.51 17.28
CA VAL A 148 2.54 -13.40 15.99
C VAL A 148 2.02 -11.98 15.73
N PHE A 149 1.94 -11.15 16.78
CA PHE A 149 1.42 -9.80 16.65
C PHE A 149 2.44 -8.84 16.06
N ARG A 150 1.94 -8.01 15.14
CA ARG A 150 2.73 -7.03 14.40
C ARG A 150 2.11 -5.65 14.58
N SER A 151 2.98 -4.68 14.89
CA SER A 151 2.60 -3.28 14.86
C SER A 151 2.36 -2.80 13.42
N ASP A 152 1.63 -1.70 13.28
CA ASP A 152 1.32 -1.17 11.95
C ASP A 152 2.58 -0.68 11.21
N GLU A 153 3.60 -0.23 11.96
CA GLU A 153 4.89 0.15 11.38
C GLU A 153 5.63 -1.07 10.79
N GLU A 154 5.60 -2.20 11.49
CA GLU A 154 6.19 -3.45 11.01
C GLU A 154 5.48 -3.93 9.74
N LEU A 155 4.14 -3.95 9.76
CA LEU A 155 3.34 -4.30 8.58
C LEU A 155 3.63 -3.36 7.40
N ALA A 156 3.68 -2.05 7.63
CA ALA A 156 4.02 -1.08 6.59
C ALA A 156 5.45 -1.29 6.06
N ARG A 157 6.41 -1.67 6.91
CA ARG A 157 7.78 -1.98 6.50
C ARG A 157 7.83 -3.22 5.60
N ASP A 158 7.06 -4.26 5.93
CA ASP A 158 6.97 -5.48 5.15
C ASP A 158 6.30 -5.23 3.79
N LEU A 159 5.18 -4.51 3.76
CA LEU A 159 4.51 -4.12 2.52
C LEU A 159 5.45 -3.31 1.62
N ARG A 160 6.20 -2.35 2.17
CA ARG A 160 7.21 -1.59 1.41
C ARG A 160 8.35 -2.47 0.91
N ARG A 161 8.73 -3.53 1.64
CA ARG A 161 9.75 -4.48 1.21
C ARG A 161 9.22 -5.32 0.04
N ALA A 162 8.02 -5.87 0.17
CA ALA A 162 7.36 -6.65 -0.87
C ALA A 162 7.14 -5.83 -2.15
N ASP A 163 6.69 -4.57 -2.04
CA ASP A 163 6.55 -3.68 -3.21
C ASP A 163 7.89 -3.41 -3.90
N ARG A 164 8.97 -3.18 -3.14
CA ARG A 164 10.31 -3.02 -3.73
C ARG A 164 10.79 -4.29 -4.42
N GLU A 165 10.53 -5.45 -3.85
CA GLU A 165 10.90 -6.75 -4.42
C GLU A 165 10.13 -7.01 -5.71
N HIS A 166 8.81 -6.86 -5.70
CA HIS A 166 7.98 -6.97 -6.89
C HIS A 166 8.40 -5.98 -7.99
N ARG A 167 8.75 -4.72 -7.63
CA ARG A 167 9.28 -3.75 -8.60
C ARG A 167 10.64 -4.16 -9.16
N ARG A 168 11.50 -4.77 -8.34
CA ARG A 168 12.80 -5.28 -8.78
C ARG A 168 12.62 -6.47 -9.73
N GLU A 169 11.76 -7.41 -9.41
CA GLU A 169 11.41 -8.55 -10.28
C GLU A 169 10.82 -8.06 -11.60
N ALA A 170 9.85 -7.14 -11.56
CA ALA A 170 9.27 -6.56 -12.76
C ALA A 170 10.29 -5.77 -13.61
N ALA A 171 11.27 -5.12 -12.96
CA ALA A 171 12.36 -4.44 -13.66
C ALA A 171 13.35 -5.44 -14.28
N GLN A 172 13.70 -6.53 -13.58
CA GLN A 172 14.56 -7.60 -14.08
C GLN A 172 13.91 -8.35 -15.24
N ALA A 173 12.62 -8.64 -15.16
CA ALA A 173 11.87 -9.29 -16.24
C ALA A 173 11.92 -8.46 -17.54
N LYS A 174 11.85 -7.13 -17.43
CA LYS A 174 11.93 -6.20 -18.57
C LYS A 174 13.37 -5.87 -19.00
N ALA A 175 14.36 -6.23 -18.19
CA ALA A 175 15.75 -5.90 -18.44
C ALA A 175 16.23 -6.54 -19.73
N ILE A 176 16.98 -5.76 -20.52
CA ILE A 176 17.63 -6.20 -21.74
C ILE A 176 19.14 -6.01 -21.58
N HIS A 177 19.88 -7.01 -22.05
CA HIS A 177 21.33 -7.06 -22.03
C HIS A 177 21.80 -7.53 -23.40
N MET A 178 23.05 -7.22 -23.74
CA MET A 178 23.73 -7.83 -24.88
C MET A 178 23.89 -9.34 -24.63
N PRO A 179 24.07 -10.16 -25.69
CA PRO A 179 24.30 -11.60 -25.54
C PRO A 179 25.51 -11.96 -24.65
N ASP A 180 26.52 -11.08 -24.61
CA ASP A 180 27.70 -11.21 -23.73
C ASP A 180 27.44 -10.79 -22.26
N GLY A 181 26.20 -10.40 -21.93
CA GLY A 181 25.78 -9.93 -20.62
C GLY A 181 26.06 -8.45 -20.35
N SER A 182 26.75 -7.75 -21.25
CA SER A 182 27.05 -6.33 -21.08
C SER A 182 25.79 -5.45 -21.26
N PRO A 183 25.77 -4.22 -20.72
CA PRO A 183 24.63 -3.32 -20.90
C PRO A 183 24.51 -2.83 -22.35
N LEU A 184 23.32 -2.91 -22.95
CA LEU A 184 23.02 -2.25 -24.23
C LEU A 184 23.11 -0.73 -24.05
N ARG A 185 23.86 -0.05 -24.91
CA ARG A 185 24.11 1.39 -24.82
C ARG A 185 23.82 2.08 -26.14
N ASP A 186 23.21 3.26 -26.07
CA ASP A 186 23.13 4.22 -27.17
C ASP A 186 24.05 5.43 -26.90
N ARG A 187 23.96 6.46 -27.76
CA ARG A 187 24.73 7.71 -27.59
C ARG A 187 24.36 8.50 -26.33
N TRP A 188 23.23 8.20 -25.68
CA TRP A 188 22.69 8.94 -24.53
C TRP A 188 22.79 8.18 -23.21
N GLY A 189 23.05 6.87 -23.24
CA GLY A 189 23.27 6.07 -22.03
C GLY A 189 22.92 4.60 -22.19
N VAL A 190 22.59 3.97 -21.05
CA VAL A 190 22.22 2.54 -20.99
C VAL A 190 20.74 2.36 -21.28
N ILE A 191 20.42 1.52 -22.26
CA ILE A 191 19.07 1.08 -22.54
C ILE A 191 18.73 -0.09 -21.63
N ARG A 192 17.72 0.11 -20.78
CA ARG A 192 17.40 -0.84 -19.69
C ARG A 192 16.22 -1.75 -19.98
N THR A 193 15.41 -1.49 -21.00
CA THR A 193 14.21 -2.28 -21.27
C THR A 193 14.09 -2.68 -22.73
N GLU A 194 13.49 -3.84 -22.98
CA GLU A 194 13.19 -4.33 -24.32
C GLU A 194 12.44 -3.30 -25.17
N ARG A 195 11.41 -2.66 -24.60
CA ARG A 195 10.64 -1.63 -25.31
C ARG A 195 11.48 -0.41 -25.69
N ALA A 196 12.40 0.01 -24.81
CA ALA A 196 13.30 1.13 -25.09
C ALA A 196 14.32 0.77 -26.17
N ALA A 197 14.85 -0.45 -26.17
CA ALA A 197 15.73 -0.96 -27.22
C ALA A 197 15.03 -0.98 -28.58
N GLU A 198 13.79 -1.46 -28.64
CA GLU A 198 13.00 -1.47 -29.86
C GLU A 198 12.75 -0.05 -30.40
N ILE A 199 12.36 0.89 -29.54
CA ILE A 199 12.13 2.30 -29.94
C ILE A 199 13.44 2.90 -30.45
N ALA A 200 14.54 2.73 -29.72
CA ALA A 200 15.83 3.29 -30.09
C ALA A 200 16.33 2.73 -31.43
N ALA A 201 16.20 1.41 -31.66
CA ALA A 201 16.59 0.78 -32.92
C ALA A 201 15.73 1.27 -34.11
N VAL A 202 14.41 1.39 -33.91
CA VAL A 202 13.49 1.94 -34.91
C VAL A 202 13.85 3.39 -35.23
N ASP A 203 14.17 4.20 -34.23
CA ASP A 203 14.47 5.63 -34.38
C ASP A 203 15.81 5.83 -35.08
N ALA A 204 16.83 5.05 -34.70
CA ALA A 204 18.13 5.04 -35.38
C ALA A 204 18.00 4.67 -36.86
N LEU A 205 17.16 3.68 -37.20
CA LEU A 205 16.94 3.29 -38.59
C LEU A 205 16.17 4.36 -39.37
N VAL A 206 15.19 5.01 -38.76
CA VAL A 206 14.47 6.15 -39.37
C VAL A 206 15.42 7.32 -39.65
N ASP A 207 16.32 7.63 -38.71
CA ASP A 207 17.33 8.69 -38.88
C ASP A 207 18.27 8.37 -40.04
N LEU A 208 18.73 7.11 -40.16
CA LEU A 208 19.56 6.66 -41.29
C LEU A 208 18.81 6.74 -42.63
N MET A 209 17.51 6.40 -42.65
CA MET A 209 16.68 6.54 -43.86
C MET A 209 16.52 7.99 -44.31
N TRP A 210 16.51 8.94 -43.37
CA TRP A 210 16.29 10.36 -43.66
C TRP A 210 17.59 11.11 -43.97
N TYR A 211 18.60 10.98 -43.10
CA TYR A 211 19.86 11.73 -43.21
C TYR A 211 20.95 10.97 -44.00
N GLY A 212 20.72 9.70 -44.32
CA GLY A 212 21.75 8.84 -44.91
C GLY A 212 22.94 8.60 -43.96
N THR A 213 24.03 8.08 -44.52
CA THR A 213 25.29 7.81 -43.78
C THR A 213 26.03 9.08 -43.36
N ALA A 214 25.58 10.26 -43.81
CA ALA A 214 26.17 11.56 -43.47
C ALA A 214 25.88 12.01 -42.03
N SER A 215 25.04 11.29 -41.28
CA SER A 215 24.65 11.61 -39.90
C SER A 215 25.72 11.32 -38.83
N GLY A 216 26.94 10.94 -39.22
CA GLY A 216 28.14 11.03 -38.37
C GLY A 216 28.21 10.09 -37.17
N GLY A 217 27.37 9.05 -37.10
CA GLY A 217 27.43 8.05 -36.02
C GLY A 217 27.36 6.62 -36.54
N ASP A 218 27.86 5.69 -35.72
CA ASP A 218 27.81 4.22 -35.93
C ASP A 218 26.37 3.68 -35.79
N GLY A 219 25.39 4.31 -36.43
CA GLY A 219 23.96 4.00 -36.30
C GLY A 219 23.64 2.56 -36.67
N TRP A 220 24.32 2.01 -37.68
CA TRP A 220 24.22 0.58 -38.04
C TRP A 220 24.74 -0.33 -36.93
N ALA A 221 25.90 -0.01 -36.33
CA ALA A 221 26.46 -0.82 -35.24
C ALA A 221 25.54 -0.83 -34.00
N PHE A 222 24.90 0.31 -33.70
CA PHE A 222 23.89 0.36 -32.65
C PHE A 222 22.64 -0.47 -33.00
N ILE A 223 22.15 -0.39 -34.23
CA ILE A 223 20.98 -1.18 -34.68
C ILE A 223 21.29 -2.68 -34.57
N ASP A 224 22.45 -3.12 -35.06
CA ASP A 224 22.88 -4.53 -34.97
C ASP A 224 22.94 -4.98 -33.51
N ALA A 225 23.58 -4.20 -32.64
CA ALA A 225 23.66 -4.49 -31.21
C ALA A 225 22.28 -4.55 -30.54
N ALA A 226 21.36 -3.66 -30.91
CA ALA A 226 20.00 -3.65 -30.37
C ALA A 226 19.18 -4.85 -30.88
N VAL A 227 19.34 -5.25 -32.14
CA VAL A 227 18.70 -6.44 -32.71
C VAL A 227 19.21 -7.71 -32.03
N ASP A 228 20.53 -7.86 -31.84
CA ASP A 228 21.12 -9.00 -31.15
C ASP A 228 20.64 -9.10 -29.70
N ALA A 229 20.60 -7.98 -28.98
CA ALA A 229 20.08 -7.93 -27.61
C ALA A 229 18.58 -8.30 -27.55
N LEU A 230 17.78 -7.85 -28.52
CA LEU A 230 16.35 -8.17 -28.60
C LEU A 230 16.11 -9.63 -28.96
N ALA A 231 16.88 -10.17 -29.90
CA ALA A 231 16.84 -11.58 -30.29
C ALA A 231 17.18 -12.50 -29.12
N ALA A 232 18.29 -12.23 -28.43
CA ALA A 232 18.68 -12.96 -27.22
C ALA A 232 17.65 -12.86 -26.10
N LYS A 233 16.99 -11.69 -25.94
CA LYS A 233 15.96 -11.50 -24.92
C LYS A 233 14.65 -12.26 -25.22
N ARG A 234 14.28 -12.36 -26.50
CA ARG A 234 13.02 -12.98 -26.95
C ARG A 234 13.14 -14.46 -27.28
N ASP A 235 14.37 -14.98 -27.34
CA ASP A 235 14.66 -16.32 -27.88
C ASP A 235 14.15 -16.47 -29.33
N GLU A 236 14.34 -15.41 -30.13
CA GLU A 236 13.92 -15.33 -31.53
C GLU A 236 15.14 -15.25 -32.45
N PRO A 237 15.06 -15.76 -33.71
CA PRO A 237 16.14 -15.57 -34.68
C PRO A 237 16.41 -14.08 -34.94
N VAL A 238 17.70 -13.70 -34.96
CA VAL A 238 18.17 -12.31 -35.24
C VAL A 238 17.51 -11.73 -36.49
N ARG A 239 17.36 -12.55 -37.53
CA ARG A 239 16.71 -12.15 -38.79
C ARG A 239 15.26 -11.71 -38.60
N ASP A 240 14.47 -12.45 -37.83
CA ASP A 240 13.05 -12.17 -37.63
C ASP A 240 12.86 -10.87 -36.84
N VAL A 241 13.74 -10.64 -35.84
CA VAL A 241 13.79 -9.38 -35.10
C VAL A 241 14.20 -8.21 -36.00
N ALA A 242 15.21 -8.39 -36.85
CA ALA A 242 15.66 -7.37 -37.81
C ALA A 242 14.54 -6.99 -38.81
N ASP A 243 13.83 -7.98 -39.34
CA ASP A 243 12.70 -7.79 -40.26
C ASP A 243 11.57 -7.01 -39.58
N LEU A 244 11.27 -7.33 -38.32
CA LEU A 244 10.27 -6.62 -37.52
C LEU A 244 10.65 -5.16 -37.26
N ILE A 245 11.90 -4.89 -36.87
CA ILE A 245 12.41 -3.52 -36.66
C ILE A 245 12.34 -2.73 -37.95
N THR A 246 12.78 -3.32 -39.06
CA THR A 246 12.74 -2.70 -40.40
C THR A 246 11.32 -2.36 -40.81
N ALA A 247 10.37 -3.28 -40.66
CA ALA A 247 8.96 -3.02 -40.97
C ALA A 247 8.37 -1.88 -40.12
N LYS A 248 8.70 -1.83 -38.82
CA LYS A 248 8.28 -0.75 -37.91
C LYS A 248 8.90 0.60 -38.29
N ALA A 249 10.18 0.62 -38.64
CA ALA A 249 10.88 1.83 -39.10
C ALA A 249 10.31 2.37 -40.40
N ILE A 250 10.08 1.52 -41.41
CA ILE A 250 9.43 1.93 -42.68
C ILE A 250 8.05 2.55 -42.41
N LYS A 251 7.25 1.91 -41.55
CA LYS A 251 5.93 2.43 -41.17
C LYS A 251 6.04 3.79 -40.48
N LYS A 252 6.97 3.94 -39.52
CA LYS A 252 7.21 5.21 -38.82
C LYS A 252 7.71 6.30 -39.78
N TYR A 253 8.68 5.99 -40.64
CA TYR A 253 9.23 6.88 -41.64
C TYR A 253 8.14 7.43 -42.57
N ARG A 254 7.29 6.55 -43.12
CA ARG A 254 6.15 6.97 -43.96
C ARG A 254 5.17 7.88 -43.22
N ARG A 255 4.90 7.60 -41.95
CA ARG A 255 4.00 8.43 -41.13
C ARG A 255 4.59 9.82 -40.84
N VAL A 256 5.89 9.91 -40.56
CA VAL A 256 6.54 11.16 -40.16
C VAL A 256 6.95 12.01 -41.37
N PHE A 257 7.41 11.38 -42.46
CA PHE A 257 8.01 12.05 -43.61
C PHE A 257 7.31 11.77 -44.95
N GLY A 258 6.29 10.92 -44.97
CA GLY A 258 5.52 10.62 -46.20
C GLY A 258 4.55 11.73 -46.60
N ASP A 259 4.14 12.59 -45.65
CA ASP A 259 3.20 13.69 -45.90
C ASP A 259 3.91 15.01 -46.29
N SER A 260 5.19 15.15 -45.95
CA SER A 260 5.99 16.35 -46.25
C SER A 260 6.38 16.51 -47.72
N ARG A 261 6.13 15.52 -48.58
CA ARG A 261 6.31 15.63 -50.04
C ARG A 261 5.04 16.06 -50.78
N ARG A 262 3.93 16.32 -50.09
CA ARG A 262 2.65 16.74 -50.71
C ARG A 262 2.44 18.26 -50.77
N THR A 263 3.29 19.06 -50.13
CA THR A 263 3.08 20.52 -50.01
C THR A 263 3.97 21.39 -50.89
N ASP A 264 4.98 20.84 -51.58
CA ASP A 264 5.92 21.63 -52.42
C ASP A 264 5.61 21.60 -53.93
N SER A 265 4.33 21.52 -54.29
CA SER A 265 3.89 21.77 -55.67
C SER A 265 2.75 22.79 -55.66
N ARG A 266 3.13 24.07 -55.58
CA ARG A 266 2.35 25.23 -56.00
C ARG A 266 3.24 26.17 -56.81
#